data_AF-D4Z4A8-F1
#
_entry.id   AF-D4Z4A8-F1
#
_cell.length_a   1.000
_cell.length_b   1.000
_cell.length_c   1.000
_cell.angle_alpha   90.00
_cell.angle_beta   90.00
_cell.angle_gamma   90.00
#
_symmetry.space_group_name_H-M   'P 1'
#
loop_
_entity.id
_entity.type
_entity.pdbx_description
1 polymer ?
#
loop_
_entity_poly.entity_id
_entity_poly.type
_entity_poly.pdbx_seq_one_letter_code
_entity_poly.pdbx_strand_id
1 'polypeptide(L)'
;MRPPAIPWPLARIRQKGGKWVSAFAVETEIEPADLVSNLFELEWPPRSGIVRSFPEIDRADWFTLADACDKMLASQTALLAALEQAVPAR
;
A
#
# COMPACT_ATOMS: atom_id res chain seq x y z
N MET A 1 -15.19 -14.51 -9.20
CA MET A 1 -14.12 -14.04 -8.31
C MET A 1 -13.47 -15.27 -7.67
N ARG A 2 -12.16 -15.51 -7.85
CA ARG A 2 -11.43 -16.58 -7.16
C ARG A 2 -11.38 -16.21 -5.66
N PRO A 3 -11.50 -17.16 -4.71
CA PRO A 3 -11.33 -16.84 -3.29
C PRO A 3 -9.95 -16.19 -3.07
N PRO A 4 -9.86 -15.13 -2.26
CA PRO A 4 -8.60 -14.44 -2.05
C PRO A 4 -7.57 -15.41 -1.47
N ALA A 5 -6.36 -15.39 -2.03
CA ALA A 5 -5.25 -16.15 -1.47
C ALA A 5 -4.98 -15.68 -0.03
N ILE A 6 -4.57 -16.61 0.85
CA ILE A 6 -4.30 -16.31 2.25
C ILE A 6 -2.99 -15.52 2.33
N PRO A 7 -2.99 -14.29 2.85
CA PRO A 7 -1.76 -13.53 3.02
C PRO A 7 -0.84 -14.20 4.03
N TRP A 8 0.46 -14.20 3.76
CA TRP A 8 1.48 -14.73 4.66
C TRP A 8 2.31 -13.59 5.28
N PRO A 9 2.82 -13.75 6.52
CA PRO A 9 3.62 -12.71 7.17
C PRO A 9 4.92 -12.45 6.41
N LEU A 10 5.16 -11.21 5.98
CA LEU A 10 6.34 -10.83 5.22
C LEU A 10 7.47 -10.34 6.14
N ALA A 11 7.21 -9.25 6.86
CA ALA A 11 8.22 -8.61 7.71
C ALA A 11 7.57 -7.68 8.74
N ARG A 12 8.32 -7.30 9.77
CA ARG A 12 7.93 -6.27 10.74
C ARG A 12 8.98 -5.17 10.78
N ILE A 13 8.54 -3.92 10.59
CA ILE A 13 9.42 -2.74 10.53
C ILE A 13 9.01 -1.69 11.55
N ARG A 14 9.93 -0.80 11.92
CA ARG A 14 9.64 0.38 12.72
C ARG A 14 9.76 1.64 11.84
N GLN A 15 8.69 2.41 11.75
CA GLN A 15 8.68 3.65 10.97
C GLN A 15 9.27 4.83 11.75
N LYS A 16 9.61 5.92 11.04
CA LYS A 16 10.25 7.12 11.63
C LYS A 16 9.50 7.69 12.84
N GLY A 17 8.16 7.64 12.83
CA GLY A 17 7.32 8.08 13.95
C GLY A 17 7.26 7.11 15.13
N GLY A 18 8.05 6.03 15.13
CA GLY A 18 8.08 5.02 16.20
C GLY A 18 7.05 3.90 16.08
N LYS A 19 6.08 4.03 15.17
CA LYS A 19 5.05 3.01 14.86
C LYS A 19 5.70 1.70 14.37
N TRP A 20 5.26 0.58 14.92
CA TRP A 20 5.56 -0.74 14.38
C TRP A 20 4.53 -1.12 13.33
N VAL A 21 4.99 -1.63 12.18
CA VAL A 21 4.16 -2.10 11.07
C VAL A 21 4.51 -3.56 10.78
N SER A 22 3.50 -4.43 10.81
CA SER A 22 3.60 -5.81 10.34
C SER A 22 3.03 -5.87 8.93
N ALA A 23 3.86 -6.28 7.97
CA ALA A 23 3.48 -6.44 6.58
C ALA A 23 3.19 -7.90 6.27
N PHE A 24 2.26 -8.11 5.35
CA PHE A 24 1.90 -9.41 4.79
C PHE A 24 2.01 -9.34 3.28
N ALA A 25 2.26 -10.47 2.63
CA ALA A 25 2.31 -10.59 1.19
C ALA A 25 1.30 -11.64 0.71
N VAL A 26 0.80 -11.46 -0.50
CA VAL A 26 -0.15 -12.37 -1.14
C VAL A 26 0.13 -12.36 -2.65
N GLU A 27 0.19 -13.54 -3.26
CA GLU A 27 0.25 -13.66 -4.71
C GLU A 27 -1.17 -13.74 -5.26
N THR A 28 -1.56 -12.75 -6.04
CA THR A 28 -2.89 -12.67 -6.64
C THR A 28 -2.85 -11.78 -7.88
N GLU A 29 -3.71 -12.08 -8.85
CA GLU A 29 -3.97 -11.22 -9.99
C GLU A 29 -4.90 -10.10 -9.54
N ILE A 30 -4.43 -8.85 -9.59
CA ILE A 30 -5.23 -7.64 -9.32
C ILE A 30 -5.02 -6.68 -10.49
N GLU A 31 -6.12 -6.22 -11.08
CA GLU A 31 -6.09 -5.13 -12.05
C GLU A 31 -6.23 -3.80 -11.29
N PRO A 32 -5.26 -2.87 -11.34
CA PRO A 32 -5.33 -1.60 -10.60
C PRO A 32 -6.57 -0.76 -10.94
N ALA A 33 -7.10 -0.90 -12.17
CA ALA A 33 -8.34 -0.23 -12.58
C ALA A 33 -9.59 -0.69 -11.82
N ASP A 34 -9.56 -1.89 -11.21
CA ASP A 34 -10.66 -2.44 -10.41
C ASP A 34 -10.58 -2.03 -8.92
N LEU A 35 -9.60 -1.21 -8.53
CA LEU A 35 -9.44 -0.78 -7.15
C LEU A 35 -10.63 0.07 -6.69
N VAL A 36 -11.32 -0.40 -5.65
CA VAL A 36 -12.35 0.38 -4.94
C VAL A 36 -11.73 0.93 -3.65
N SER A 37 -11.69 2.26 -3.54
CA SER A 37 -11.21 2.94 -2.33
C SER A 37 -12.37 3.31 -1.41
N ASN A 38 -12.12 3.29 -0.10
CA ASN A 38 -13.03 3.89 0.88
C ASN A 38 -13.06 5.40 0.71
N LEU A 39 -14.19 6.02 1.03
CA LEU A 39 -14.30 7.47 1.09
C LEU A 39 -14.08 7.97 2.52
N PHE A 40 -13.38 9.09 2.66
CA PHE A 40 -13.31 9.86 3.90
C PHE A 40 -13.82 11.29 3.66
N GLU A 41 -14.29 11.93 4.71
CA GLU A 41 -14.80 13.29 4.65
C GLU A 41 -13.79 14.28 5.23
N LEU A 42 -13.64 15.42 4.56
CA LEU A 42 -12.79 16.52 5.01
C LEU A 42 -13.42 17.85 4.61
N GLU A 43 -13.27 18.85 5.48
CA GLU A 43 -13.60 20.22 5.12
C GLU A 43 -12.63 20.76 4.07
N TRP A 44 -13.14 21.12 2.90
CA TRP A 44 -12.30 21.61 1.80
C TRP A 44 -13.03 22.62 0.89
N PRO A 45 -12.44 23.81 0.63
CA PRO A 45 -11.14 24.31 1.12
C PRO A 45 -11.10 24.55 2.64
N PRO A 46 -9.92 24.61 3.27
CA PRO A 46 -9.82 24.76 4.72
C PRO A 46 -10.51 26.02 5.25
N ARG A 47 -11.29 25.90 6.34
CA ARG A 47 -12.07 26.98 6.99
C ARG A 47 -13.25 27.53 6.16
N SER A 48 -13.75 26.75 5.21
CA SER A 48 -14.94 27.08 4.42
C SER A 48 -16.26 26.62 5.04
N GLY A 49 -16.22 25.70 6.00
CA GLY A 49 -17.40 24.98 6.51
C GLY A 49 -18.01 23.98 5.51
N ILE A 50 -17.39 23.79 4.34
CA ILE A 50 -17.87 22.86 3.30
C ILE A 50 -17.18 21.51 3.47
N VAL A 51 -17.94 20.48 3.86
CA VAL A 51 -17.45 19.09 3.94
C VAL A 51 -17.62 18.40 2.58
N ARG A 52 -16.57 17.71 2.15
CA ARG A 52 -16.55 16.91 0.90
C ARG A 52 -15.99 15.52 1.17
N SER A 53 -16.42 14.55 0.36
CA SER A 53 -15.90 13.18 0.38
C SER A 53 -14.77 13.00 -0.64
N PHE A 54 -13.71 12.31 -0.25
CA PHE A 54 -12.53 12.01 -1.07
C PHE A 54 -12.16 10.53 -0.93
N PRO A 55 -11.60 9.89 -1.97
CA PRO A 55 -11.06 8.54 -1.84
C PRO A 55 -9.81 8.53 -0.97
N GLU A 56 -9.67 7.51 -0.11
CA GLU A 56 -8.47 7.30 0.72
C GLU A 56 -7.24 6.97 -0.13
N ILE A 57 -7.47 6.31 -1.27
CA ILE A 57 -6.46 5.98 -2.29
C ILE A 57 -6.93 6.61 -3.59
N ASP A 58 -6.16 7.56 -4.10
CA ASP A 58 -6.43 8.26 -5.35
C ASP A 58 -5.99 7.44 -6.57
N ARG A 59 -4.93 6.64 -6.44
CA ARG A 59 -4.35 5.86 -7.52
C ARG A 59 -3.62 4.61 -7.01
N ALA A 60 -3.69 3.53 -7.78
CA ALA A 60 -2.82 2.37 -7.65
C ALA A 60 -2.27 1.98 -9.03
N ASP A 61 -1.08 1.39 -9.02
CA ASP A 61 -0.40 0.87 -10.20
C ASP A 61 0.56 -0.25 -9.79
N TRP A 62 0.94 -1.07 -10.77
CA TRP A 62 2.04 -2.02 -10.61
C TRP A 62 3.38 -1.34 -10.87
N PHE A 63 4.39 -1.75 -10.09
CA PHE A 63 5.74 -1.20 -10.17
C PHE A 63 6.76 -2.34 -10.13
N THR A 64 7.92 -2.11 -10.77
CA THR A 64 9.10 -2.93 -10.49
C THR A 64 9.57 -2.68 -9.05
N LEU A 65 10.38 -3.58 -8.48
CA LEU A 65 10.96 -3.36 -7.14
C LEU A 65 11.79 -2.08 -7.07
N ALA A 66 12.51 -1.75 -8.15
CA ALA A 66 13.29 -0.53 -8.26
C ALA A 66 12.39 0.71 -8.24
N ASP A 67 11.36 0.76 -9.09
CA ASP A 67 10.42 1.90 -9.14
C ASP A 67 9.64 2.05 -7.84
N ALA A 68 9.28 0.94 -7.20
CA ALA A 68 8.59 0.94 -5.92
C ALA A 68 9.48 1.52 -4.82
N CYS A 69 10.80 1.27 -4.85
CA CYS A 69 11.73 1.80 -3.86
C CYS A 69 11.76 3.33 -3.87
N ASP A 70 11.75 3.94 -5.06
CA ASP A 70 11.76 5.40 -5.22
C ASP A 70 10.43 6.07 -4.84
N LYS A 71 9.32 5.34 -4.96
CA LYS A 71 7.96 5.85 -4.68
C LYS A 71 7.49 5.58 -3.26
N MET A 72 8.16 4.68 -2.53
CA MET A 72 7.78 4.26 -1.19
C MET A 72 8.43 5.12 -0.11
N LEU A 73 7.78 5.22 1.05
CA LEU A 73 8.41 5.86 2.20
C LEU A 73 9.72 5.14 2.54
N ALA A 74 10.80 5.90 2.77
CA ALA A 74 12.12 5.34 3.07
C ALA A 74 12.14 4.34 4.25
N SER A 75 11.25 4.48 5.24
CA SER A 75 11.15 3.51 6.34
C SER A 75 10.48 2.19 5.97
N GLN A 76 9.82 2.12 4.82
CA GLN A 76 9.09 0.95 4.32
C GLN A 76 9.87 0.18 3.24
N THR A 77 10.95 0.73 2.69
CA THR A 77 11.74 0.05 1.63
C THR A 77 12.30 -1.30 2.05
N ALA A 78 12.54 -1.51 3.35
CA ALA A 78 12.91 -2.82 3.91
C ALA A 78 11.86 -3.92 3.64
N LEU A 79 10.59 -3.55 3.40
CA LEU A 79 9.55 -4.50 3.00
C LEU A 79 9.76 -5.01 1.58
N LEU A 80 10.24 -4.15 0.66
CA LEU A 80 10.57 -4.56 -0.71
C LEU A 80 11.76 -5.51 -0.72
N ALA A 81 12.79 -5.23 0.09
CA ALA A 81 13.93 -6.13 0.24
C ALA A 81 13.55 -7.48 0.86
N ALA A 82 12.60 -7.50 1.80
CA ALA A 82 12.05 -8.75 2.35
C ALA A 82 11.23 -9.52 1.29
N LEU A 83 10.48 -8.81 0.45
CA LEU A 83 9.69 -9.43 -0.62
C LEU A 83 10.61 -10.10 -1.66
N GLU A 84 11.66 -9.40 -2.08
CA GLU A 84 12.67 -9.92 -3.02
C GLU A 84 13.36 -11.19 -2.52
N GLN A 85 13.65 -11.26 -1.21
CA GLN A 85 14.25 -12.46 -0.60
C GLN A 85 13.27 -13.62 -0.47
N ALA A 86 11.99 -13.33 -0.26
CA ALA A 86 10.96 -14.32 0.01
C ALA A 86 10.33 -14.90 -1.27
N VAL A 87 10.41 -14.17 -2.39
CA VAL A 87 9.88 -14.60 -3.68
C VAL A 87 11.05 -14.96 -4.59
N PRO A 88 11.15 -16.21 -5.09
CA PRO A 88 12.20 -16.58 -6.02
C PRO A 88 12.11 -15.71 -7.29
N ALA A 89 13.26 -15.26 -7.80
CA ALA A 89 13.33 -14.55 -9.07
C ALA A 89 12.66 -15.40 -10.16
N ARG A 90 11.67 -14.83 -10.84
CA ARG A 90 11.05 -15.40 -12.04
C ARG A 90 11.80 -14.93 -13.28
#